data_AF-A0A9D9EFZ0-F1
#
_entry.id   AF-A0A9D9EFZ0-F1
#
_cell.length_a   1.000
_cell.length_b   1.000
_cell.length_c   1.000
_cell.angle_alpha   90.00
_cell.angle_beta   90.00
_cell.angle_gamma   90.00
#
_symmetry.space_group_name_H-M   'P 1'
#
loop_
_entity.id
_entity.type
_entity.pdbx_description
1 polymer ?
#
loop_
_entity_poly.entity_id
_entity_poly.type
_entity_poly.pdbx_seq_one_letter_code
_entity_poly.pdbx_strand_id
1 'polypeptide(L)'
;MKKLVFLFFLLLSILHSEAQQQWGIVSDTGDFCPLSEVEFLIASDSDASFAIGYKNGGLSAEIQSISFEFRDMPTGIIPVERVDGNISLYPNPAITKLYVISGGEGDINIFDLKGNVVKTVKIEDGSNGIYVGDLDPGMYLLKTSEYAVKFLKK
;
A
#
# COMPACT_ATOMS: atom_id res chain seq x y z
N MET A 1 28.38 -23.81 -18.83
CA MET A 1 27.40 -24.25 -17.81
C MET A 1 27.35 -23.32 -16.58
N LYS A 2 28.48 -22.89 -15.99
CA LYS A 2 28.48 -21.99 -14.80
C LYS A 2 27.79 -20.63 -15.00
N LYS A 3 27.89 -20.03 -16.20
CA LYS A 3 27.23 -18.75 -16.53
C LYS A 3 25.70 -18.86 -16.68
N LEU A 4 25.18 -20.04 -17.04
CA LEU A 4 23.75 -20.28 -17.22
C LEU A 4 23.04 -20.43 -15.86
N VAL A 5 23.69 -21.11 -14.91
CA VAL A 5 23.19 -21.28 -13.54
C VAL A 5 23.13 -19.93 -12.81
N PHE A 6 24.13 -19.06 -13.03
CA PHE A 6 24.16 -17.72 -12.42
C PHE A 6 23.03 -16.81 -12.95
N LEU A 7 22.72 -16.90 -14.25
CA LEU A 7 21.60 -16.16 -14.86
C LEU A 7 20.24 -16.64 -14.32
N PHE A 8 20.12 -17.94 -14.03
CA PHE A 8 18.90 -18.53 -13.48
C PHE A 8 18.64 -18.07 -12.03
N PHE A 9 19.68 -17.97 -11.20
CA PHE A 9 19.56 -17.41 -9.84
C PHE A 9 19.21 -15.92 -9.84
N LEU A 10 19.73 -15.14 -10.79
CA LEU A 10 19.39 -13.72 -10.93
C LEU A 10 17.92 -13.50 -11.35
N LEU A 11 17.37 -14.40 -12.17
CA LEU A 11 15.96 -14.38 -12.59
C LEU A 11 15.00 -14.75 -11.45
N LEU A 12 15.39 -15.63 -10.53
CA LEU A 12 14.59 -15.98 -9.35
C LEU A 12 14.52 -14.84 -8.32
N SER A 13 15.56 -14.02 -8.19
CA SER A 13 15.54 -12.88 -7.26
C SER A 13 14.57 -11.76 -7.66
N ILE A 14 14.24 -11.62 -8.95
CA ILE A 14 13.39 -10.52 -9.45
C ILE A 14 11.89 -10.87 -9.32
N LEU A 15 11.54 -12.11 -8.98
CA LEU A 15 10.15 -12.56 -8.85
C LEU A 15 9.54 -12.34 -7.47
N HIS A 16 10.30 -11.88 -6.47
CA HIS A 16 9.78 -11.63 -5.11
C HIS A 16 9.37 -10.17 -4.94
N SER A 17 8.27 -9.78 -5.59
CA SER A 17 7.50 -8.60 -5.17
C SER A 17 6.21 -9.09 -4.52
N GLU A 18 6.34 -9.75 -3.37
CA GLU A 18 5.18 -10.02 -2.54
C GLU A 18 4.83 -8.75 -1.77
N ALA A 19 3.55 -8.38 -1.75
CA ALA A 19 3.06 -7.43 -0.76
C ALA A 19 3.52 -7.95 0.60
N GLN A 20 4.24 -7.14 1.38
CA GLN A 20 4.81 -7.61 2.64
C GLN A 20 3.68 -7.74 3.66
N GLN A 21 3.09 -8.92 3.71
CA GLN A 21 2.04 -9.28 4.66
C GLN A 21 2.67 -9.63 6.00
N GLN A 22 2.07 -9.16 7.08
CA GLN A 22 2.55 -9.49 8.41
C GLN A 22 1.43 -9.53 9.43
N TRP A 23 1.64 -10.35 10.45
CA TRP A 23 0.83 -10.32 11.65
C TRP A 23 1.18 -9.07 12.47
N GLY A 24 0.15 -8.43 13.02
CA GLY A 24 0.30 -7.35 13.98
C GLY A 24 -0.79 -7.37 15.04
N ILE A 25 -0.55 -6.58 16.07
CA ILE A 25 -1.47 -6.30 17.16
C ILE A 25 -2.21 -5.02 16.79
N VAL A 26 -3.53 -5.04 16.93
CA VAL A 26 -4.38 -3.85 16.84
C VAL A 26 -4.91 -3.54 18.23
N SER A 27 -4.63 -2.34 18.73
CA SER A 27 -5.19 -1.86 19.99
C SER A 27 -6.64 -1.37 19.82
N ASP A 28 -7.33 -1.20 20.94
CA ASP A 28 -8.60 -0.49 21.03
C ASP A 28 -8.55 0.97 20.55
N THR A 29 -7.37 1.61 20.58
CA THR A 29 -7.13 2.92 19.96
C THR A 29 -7.06 2.88 18.42
N GLY A 30 -7.03 1.68 17.83
CA GLY A 30 -6.94 1.45 16.39
C GLY A 30 -5.51 1.36 15.84
N ASP A 31 -4.50 1.49 16.69
CA ASP A 31 -3.10 1.46 16.29
C ASP A 31 -2.66 0.04 15.93
N PHE A 32 -2.11 -0.13 14.73
CA PHE A 32 -1.51 -1.39 14.28
C PHE A 32 -0.01 -1.40 14.58
N CYS A 33 0.42 -2.34 15.42
CA CYS A 33 1.82 -2.64 15.66
C CYS A 33 2.21 -3.98 15.02
N PRO A 34 3.21 -4.02 14.11
CA PRO A 34 3.73 -5.28 13.60
C PRO A 34 4.26 -6.18 14.72
N LEU A 35 3.94 -7.49 14.70
CA LEU A 35 4.50 -8.44 15.67
C LEU A 35 6.03 -8.52 15.59
N SER A 36 6.63 -8.15 14.47
CA SER A 36 8.08 -8.05 14.33
C SER A 36 8.70 -7.00 15.25
N GLU A 37 7.94 -5.97 15.63
CA GLU A 37 8.39 -4.86 16.48
C GLU A 37 8.03 -5.06 17.96
N VAL A 38 7.18 -6.03 18.28
CA VAL A 38 6.78 -6.33 19.66
C VAL A 38 7.89 -7.14 20.36
N GLU A 39 8.25 -6.71 21.57
CA GLU A 39 9.18 -7.41 22.46
C GLU A 39 8.44 -8.20 23.54
N PHE A 40 7.48 -7.56 24.23
CA PHE A 40 6.66 -8.21 25.25
C PHE A 40 5.30 -7.52 25.41
N LEU A 41 4.37 -8.23 26.05
CA LEU A 41 3.09 -7.69 26.51
C LEU A 41 3.07 -7.78 28.03
N ILE A 42 2.62 -6.72 28.71
CA ILE A 42 2.47 -6.70 30.16
C ILE A 42 1.04 -6.29 30.52
N ALA A 43 0.41 -7.05 31.41
CA ALA A 43 -0.88 -6.72 31.97
C ALA A 43 -0.69 -5.92 33.26
N SER A 44 -1.53 -4.92 33.50
CA SER A 44 -1.58 -4.22 34.78
C SER A 44 -2.22 -5.11 35.85
N ASP A 45 -1.68 -5.04 37.08
CA ASP A 45 -2.22 -5.76 38.24
C ASP A 45 -3.42 -5.01 38.87
N SER A 46 -3.50 -3.69 38.70
CA SER A 46 -4.50 -2.83 39.34
C SER A 46 -5.61 -2.37 38.41
N ASP A 47 -5.35 -2.35 37.11
CA ASP A 47 -6.26 -1.83 36.09
C ASP A 47 -6.49 -2.88 35.01
N ALA A 48 -7.67 -2.87 34.38
CA ALA A 48 -7.98 -3.76 33.25
C ALA A 48 -7.29 -3.28 31.96
N SER A 49 -5.97 -3.11 32.01
CA SER A 49 -5.15 -2.57 30.93
C SER A 49 -3.90 -3.41 30.68
N PHE A 50 -3.34 -3.23 29.48
CA PHE A 50 -2.11 -3.83 29.01
C PHE A 50 -1.21 -2.74 28.43
N ALA A 51 0.09 -3.00 28.41
CA ALA A 51 1.06 -2.25 27.63
C ALA A 51 1.83 -3.18 26.69
N ILE A 52 2.18 -2.65 25.53
CA ILE A 52 3.00 -3.29 24.50
C ILE A 52 4.41 -2.71 24.63
N GLY A 53 5.37 -3.56 24.95
CA GLY A 53 6.80 -3.24 24.88
C GLY A 53 7.32 -3.45 23.47
N TYR A 54 7.94 -2.43 22.90
CA TYR A 54 8.52 -2.47 21.56
C TYR A 54 10.03 -2.75 21.63
N LYS A 55 10.58 -3.44 20.62
CA LYS A 55 12.03 -3.75 20.53
C LYS A 55 12.95 -2.53 20.46
N ASN A 56 12.41 -1.36 20.13
CA ASN A 56 13.14 -0.10 20.15
C ASN A 56 13.19 0.54 21.56
N GLY A 57 12.64 -0.12 22.58
CA GLY A 57 12.56 0.34 23.96
C GLY A 57 11.35 1.22 24.28
N GLY A 58 10.46 1.47 23.32
CA GLY A 58 9.21 2.20 23.55
C GLY A 58 8.14 1.36 24.26
N LEU A 59 7.13 2.05 24.80
CA LEU A 59 5.95 1.44 25.41
C LEU A 59 4.68 2.09 24.87
N SER A 60 3.64 1.29 24.62
CA SER A 60 2.30 1.80 24.34
C SER A 60 1.63 2.30 25.63
N ALA A 61 0.75 3.29 25.52
CA ALA A 61 -0.02 3.79 26.65
C ALA A 61 -1.38 3.05 26.78
N GLU A 62 -1.69 2.60 27.99
CA GLU A 62 -3.04 2.26 28.51
C GLU A 62 -4.02 1.64 27.51
N ILE A 63 -3.74 0.41 27.04
CA ILE A 63 -4.60 -0.33 26.10
C ILE A 63 -5.52 -1.28 26.90
N GLN A 64 -6.83 -1.29 26.65
CA GLN A 64 -7.77 -2.19 27.35
C GLN A 64 -8.01 -3.50 26.59
N SER A 65 -7.89 -3.47 25.27
CA SER A 65 -8.02 -4.68 24.45
C SER A 65 -7.10 -4.67 23.24
N ILE A 66 -6.71 -5.88 22.84
CA ILE A 66 -5.91 -6.12 21.64
C ILE A 66 -6.56 -7.22 20.79
N SER A 67 -6.44 -7.09 19.47
CA SER A 67 -6.71 -8.16 18.52
C SER A 67 -5.45 -8.47 17.70
N PHE A 68 -5.39 -9.66 17.11
CA PHE A 68 -4.33 -10.04 16.18
C PHE A 68 -4.89 -10.04 14.77
N GLU A 69 -4.27 -9.26 13.90
CA GLU A 69 -4.68 -9.14 12.51
C GLU A 69 -3.52 -9.41 11.57
N PHE A 70 -3.82 -10.07 10.46
CA PHE A 70 -2.90 -10.23 9.34
C PHE A 70 -3.21 -9.14 8.32
N ARG A 71 -2.31 -8.15 8.18
CA ARG A 71 -2.50 -7.00 7.29
C ARG A 71 -1.40 -6.93 6.25
N ASP A 72 -1.76 -6.41 5.08
CA ASP A 72 -0.79 -5.92 4.11
C ASP A 72 -0.10 -4.68 4.71
N MET A 73 1.24 -4.63 4.73
CA MET A 73 1.95 -3.43 5.18
C MET A 73 1.56 -2.22 4.32
N PRO A 74 1.19 -1.08 4.93
CA PRO A 74 0.98 0.13 4.18
C PRO A 74 2.31 0.54 3.55
N THR A 75 2.34 0.48 2.23
CA THR A 75 3.47 0.91 1.41
C THR A 75 3.62 2.44 1.42
N GLY A 76 3.90 3.05 2.59
CA GLY A 76 4.16 4.48 2.79
C GLY A 76 3.02 5.45 2.41
N ILE A 77 1.92 4.92 1.86
CA ILE A 77 0.72 5.64 1.48
C ILE A 77 -0.40 4.95 2.24
N ILE A 78 -1.00 5.66 3.19
CA ILE A 78 -2.20 5.23 3.87
C ILE A 78 -3.29 5.14 2.80
N PRO A 79 -3.89 3.97 2.55
CA PRO A 79 -5.09 3.89 1.74
C PRO A 79 -6.12 4.82 2.39
N VAL A 80 -6.53 5.87 1.69
CA VAL A 80 -7.61 6.73 2.17
C VAL A 80 -8.81 5.82 2.44
N GLU A 81 -9.32 5.82 3.67
CA GLU A 81 -10.50 5.03 4.02
C GLU A 81 -11.61 5.38 3.04
N ARG A 82 -12.27 4.34 2.53
CA ARG A 82 -13.27 4.42 1.46
C ARG A 82 -14.42 5.32 1.89
N VAL A 83 -14.37 6.58 1.48
CA VAL A 83 -15.56 7.44 1.43
C VAL A 83 -16.25 7.09 0.12
N ASP A 84 -17.51 6.67 0.20
CA ASP A 84 -18.33 6.23 -0.93
C ASP A 84 -18.26 7.21 -2.12
N GLY A 85 -17.47 6.82 -3.12
CA GLY A 85 -17.13 7.59 -4.33
C GLY A 85 -15.95 7.01 -5.09
N ASN A 86 -15.82 5.67 -5.09
CA ASN A 86 -14.59 4.96 -5.43
C ASN A 86 -14.04 5.28 -6.83
N ILE A 87 -12.77 5.70 -6.89
CA ILE A 87 -11.92 5.48 -8.06
C ILE A 87 -11.23 4.12 -7.92
N SER A 88 -11.32 3.26 -8.94
CA SER A 88 -10.70 1.93 -8.95
C SER A 88 -9.81 1.75 -10.17
N LEU A 89 -8.64 1.12 -9.98
CA LEU A 89 -7.62 0.96 -11.01
C LEU A 89 -7.33 -0.52 -11.32
N TYR A 90 -7.34 -0.90 -12.60
CA TYR A 90 -6.95 -2.25 -13.03
C TYR A 90 -6.46 -2.28 -14.49
N PRO A 91 -5.63 -3.25 -14.90
CA PRO A 91 -4.86 -4.12 -14.03
C PRO A 91 -3.80 -3.31 -13.28
N ASN A 92 -3.51 -3.73 -12.06
CA ASN A 92 -2.34 -3.28 -11.32
C ASN A 92 -1.57 -4.53 -10.89
N PRO A 93 -0.39 -4.83 -11.46
CA PRO A 93 0.44 -3.94 -12.30
C PRO A 93 -0.07 -3.76 -13.75
N ALA A 94 0.06 -2.56 -14.29
CA ALA A 94 -0.30 -2.20 -15.67
C ALA A 94 0.87 -2.41 -16.64
N ILE A 95 0.58 -2.78 -17.89
CA ILE A 95 1.59 -2.95 -18.96
C ILE A 95 1.42 -1.86 -20.02
N THR A 96 0.29 -1.86 -20.73
CA THR A 96 0.05 -0.91 -21.83
C THR A 96 -1.12 0.01 -21.56
N LYS A 97 -2.11 -0.49 -20.82
CA LYS A 97 -3.37 0.21 -20.55
C LYS A 97 -3.74 0.03 -19.09
N LEU A 98 -4.19 1.13 -18.48
CA LEU A 98 -4.75 1.19 -17.14
C LEU A 98 -6.21 1.61 -17.28
N TYR A 99 -7.12 0.84 -16.71
CA TYR A 99 -8.53 1.17 -16.61
C TYR A 99 -8.81 1.85 -15.28
N VAL A 100 -9.55 2.94 -15.37
CA VAL A 100 -10.02 3.74 -14.25
C VAL A 100 -11.53 3.67 -14.23
N ILE A 101 -12.11 3.07 -13.19
CA ILE A 101 -13.53 3.22 -12.90
C ILE A 101 -13.68 4.43 -11.98
N SER A 102 -14.42 5.43 -12.42
CA SER A 102 -14.72 6.65 -11.67
C SER A 102 -16.22 6.82 -11.55
N GLY A 103 -16.68 7.40 -10.43
CA GLY A 103 -18.08 7.85 -10.23
C GLY A 103 -18.32 9.30 -10.69
N GLY A 104 -17.43 9.85 -11.52
CA GLY A 104 -17.51 11.23 -11.99
C GLY A 104 -16.49 11.54 -13.09
N GLU A 105 -16.70 12.65 -13.78
CA GLU A 105 -15.83 13.17 -14.84
C GLU A 105 -14.81 14.19 -14.32
N GLY A 106 -13.71 14.38 -15.07
CA GLY A 106 -12.72 15.41 -14.75
C GLY A 106 -11.32 15.11 -15.26
N ASP A 107 -10.37 15.91 -14.79
CA ASP A 107 -8.95 15.74 -15.11
C ASP A 107 -8.27 14.83 -14.08
N ILE A 108 -7.53 13.85 -14.59
CA ILE A 108 -6.65 12.98 -13.82
C ILE A 108 -5.21 13.29 -14.18
N ASN A 109 -4.39 13.44 -13.15
CA ASN A 109 -2.94 13.61 -13.28
C ASN A 109 -2.22 12.36 -12.79
N ILE A 110 -1.28 11.87 -13.58
CA ILE A 110 -0.36 10.80 -13.21
C ILE A 110 0.99 11.43 -12.88
N PHE A 111 1.51 11.09 -11.71
CA PHE A 111 2.76 11.58 -11.16
C PHE A 111 3.79 10.46 -11.04
N ASP A 112 5.05 10.78 -11.31
CA ASP A 112 6.17 9.94 -10.89
C ASP A 112 6.46 10.08 -9.38
N LEU A 113 7.39 9.28 -8.85
CA LEU A 113 7.80 9.35 -7.44
C LEU A 113 8.54 10.65 -7.05
N LYS A 114 8.98 11.45 -8.04
CA LYS A 114 9.61 12.75 -7.80
C LYS A 114 8.54 13.86 -7.73
N GLY A 115 7.27 13.54 -7.98
CA GLY A 115 6.16 14.49 -7.99
C GLY A 115 5.98 15.22 -9.32
N ASN A 116 6.64 14.79 -10.40
CA ASN A 116 6.44 15.38 -11.73
C ASN A 116 5.15 14.83 -12.33
N VAL A 117 4.31 15.69 -12.91
CA VAL A 117 3.18 15.26 -13.75
C VAL A 117 3.75 14.68 -15.04
N VAL A 118 3.57 13.37 -15.24
CA VAL A 118 4.03 12.66 -16.45
C VAL A 118 2.90 12.46 -17.46
N LYS A 119 1.64 12.57 -17.03
CA LYS A 119 0.47 12.47 -17.91
C LYS A 119 -0.74 13.17 -17.30
N THR A 120 -1.51 13.86 -18.12
CA THR A 120 -2.83 14.39 -17.78
C THR A 120 -3.85 13.85 -18.76
N VAL A 121 -4.97 13.34 -18.26
CA VAL A 121 -6.05 12.80 -19.09
C VAL A 121 -7.40 13.25 -18.57
N LYS A 122 -8.32 13.51 -19.48
CA LYS A 122 -9.75 13.67 -19.17
C LYS A 122 -10.40 12.30 -19.06
N ILE A 123 -11.24 12.14 -18.05
CA ILE A 123 -12.09 10.96 -17.88
C ILE A 123 -13.56 11.38 -17.79
N GLU A 124 -14.43 10.45 -18.14
CA GLU A 124 -15.88 10.54 -17.95
C GLU A 124 -16.30 9.67 -16.76
N ASP A 125 -17.57 9.77 -16.36
CA ASP A 125 -18.16 8.81 -15.43
C ASP A 125 -18.11 7.37 -16.01
N GLY A 126 -17.84 6.38 -15.15
CA GLY A 126 -17.69 4.98 -15.54
C GLY A 126 -16.26 4.57 -15.87
N SER A 127 -16.08 3.71 -16.89
CA SER A 127 -14.80 3.04 -17.19
C SER A 127 -14.01 3.75 -18.28
N ASN A 128 -12.79 4.18 -17.92
CA ASN A 128 -11.91 4.97 -18.77
C ASN A 128 -10.61 4.22 -19.02
N GLY A 129 -10.19 4.12 -20.28
CA GLY A 129 -8.98 3.42 -20.68
C GLY A 129 -7.82 4.37 -20.93
N ILE A 130 -6.83 4.41 -20.04
CA ILE A 130 -5.64 5.24 -20.15
C ILE A 130 -4.49 4.44 -20.75
N TYR A 131 -3.91 4.91 -21.86
CA TYR A 131 -2.66 4.36 -22.38
C TYR A 131 -1.49 4.79 -21.50
N VAL A 132 -0.76 3.81 -20.97
CA VAL A 132 0.41 3.98 -20.09
C VAL A 132 1.65 3.26 -20.64
N GLY A 133 1.59 2.72 -21.86
CA GLY A 133 2.69 1.97 -22.46
C GLY A 133 3.94 2.81 -22.77
N ASP A 134 3.79 4.12 -22.80
CA ASP A 134 4.84 5.13 -22.95
C ASP A 134 5.53 5.52 -21.63
N LEU A 135 5.01 5.06 -20.49
CA LEU A 135 5.63 5.30 -19.18
C LEU A 135 6.71 4.25 -18.90
N ASP A 136 7.84 4.71 -18.36
CA ASP A 136 8.90 3.83 -17.89
C ASP A 136 8.38 2.89 -16.78
N PRO A 137 8.86 1.65 -16.68
CA PRO A 137 8.54 0.74 -15.59
C PRO A 137 8.84 1.37 -14.23
N GLY A 138 7.87 1.34 -13.32
CA GLY A 138 8.00 2.03 -12.04
C GLY A 138 6.67 2.29 -11.35
N MET A 139 6.76 2.95 -10.21
CA MET A 139 5.61 3.28 -9.36
C MET A 139 5.09 4.68 -9.71
N TYR A 140 3.77 4.82 -9.78
CA TYR A 140 3.11 6.06 -10.14
C TYR A 140 1.95 6.35 -9.20
N LEU A 141 1.64 7.64 -9.04
CA LEU A 141 0.46 8.12 -8.35
C LEU A 141 -0.51 8.70 -9.37
N LEU A 142 -1.74 8.19 -9.37
CA LEU A 142 -2.85 8.75 -10.10
C LEU A 142 -3.68 9.61 -9.14
N LYS A 143 -3.93 10.86 -9.49
CA LYS A 143 -4.66 11.80 -8.63
C LYS A 143 -5.76 12.54 -9.40
N THR A 144 -6.93 12.62 -8.77
CA THR A 144 -8.08 13.44 -9.15
C THR A 144 -8.20 14.63 -8.18
N SER A 145 -9.29 15.42 -8.23
CA SER A 145 -9.54 16.44 -7.20
C SER A 145 -9.74 15.82 -5.81
N GLU A 146 -10.41 14.67 -5.75
CA GLU A 146 -10.84 14.03 -4.50
C GLU A 146 -9.97 12.85 -4.06
N TYR A 147 -9.32 12.16 -5.00
CA TYR A 147 -8.68 10.87 -4.74
C TYR A 147 -7.24 10.83 -5.23
N ALA A 148 -6.41 10.05 -4.52
CA ALA A 148 -5.08 9.68 -4.97
C ALA A 148 -4.90 8.16 -4.80
N VAL A 149 -4.52 7.47 -5.88
CA VAL A 149 -4.32 6.03 -5.90
C VAL A 149 -3.01 5.69 -6.57
N LYS A 150 -2.26 4.78 -5.95
CA LYS A 150 -1.02 4.27 -6.51
C LYS A 150 -1.25 3.11 -7.48
N PHE A 151 -0.46 3.03 -8.54
CA PHE A 151 -0.32 1.82 -9.35
C PHE A 151 1.14 1.54 -9.75
N LEU A 152 1.41 0.29 -10.13
CA LEU A 152 2.70 -0.16 -10.65
C LEU A 152 2.62 -0.32 -12.18
N LYS A 153 3.59 0.24 -12.90
CA LYS A 153 3.81 0.01 -14.33
C LYS A 153 4.95 -1.00 -14.51
N LYS A 154 4.72 -2.06 -15.28
CA LYS A 154 5.73 -3.05 -15.68
C LYS A 154 6.36 -2.73 -17.01
#